data_AF-A0A2G9NJH4-F1
#
_entry.id   AF-A0A2G9NJH4-F1
#
_cell.length_a   1.000
_cell.length_b   1.000
_cell.length_c   1.000
_cell.angle_alpha   90.00
_cell.angle_beta   90.00
_cell.angle_gamma   90.00
#
_symmetry.space_group_name_H-M   'P 1'
#
loop_
_entity.id
_entity.type
_entity.pdbx_description
1 polymer ?
#
loop_
_entity_poly.entity_id
_entity_poly.type
_entity_poly.pdbx_seq_one_letter_code
_entity_poly.pdbx_strand_id
1 'polypeptide(L)'
;MMAGVIAVLAIIAGIWVILKFRDDKTFITIIVILVGAFLLTSTYVIKTGNIDIKSGGGIIKFTGAYFSWLGQAFGNVKSVTGSVVDADWRVKSNSTTQNNETIK
;
A
#
# COMPACT_ATOMS: atom_id res chain seq x y z
N MET A 1 -22.46 -2.88 19.22
CA MET A 1 -21.27 -2.32 19.90
C MET A 1 -20.29 -3.40 20.37
N MET A 2 -20.73 -4.61 20.75
CA MET A 2 -19.82 -5.68 21.20
C MET A 2 -18.99 -6.36 20.08
N ALA A 3 -19.55 -6.54 18.88
CA ALA A 3 -18.83 -7.21 17.78
C ALA A 3 -17.55 -6.49 17.33
N GLY A 4 -17.56 -5.15 17.31
CA GLY A 4 -16.37 -4.36 16.96
C GLY A 4 -15.27 -4.46 18.02
N VAL A 5 -15.64 -4.51 19.31
CA VAL A 5 -14.70 -4.71 20.42
C VAL A 5 -14.08 -6.10 20.36
N ILE A 6 -14.88 -7.13 20.04
CA ILE A 6 -14.40 -8.51 19.89
C ILE A 6 -13.41 -8.64 18.72
N ALA A 7 -13.68 -8.01 17.57
CA ALA A 7 -12.76 -8.03 16.43
C ALA A 7 -11.42 -7.35 16.75
N VAL A 8 -11.45 -6.21 17.45
CA VAL A 8 -10.24 -5.51 17.89
C VAL A 8 -9.47 -6.36 18.91
N LEU A 9 -10.16 -6.99 19.87
CA LEU A 9 -9.54 -7.88 20.84
C LEU A 9 -8.93 -9.12 20.19
N ALA A 10 -9.56 -9.68 19.15
CA ALA A 10 -9.03 -10.81 18.40
C ALA A 10 -7.76 -10.45 17.62
N ILE A 11 -7.70 -9.24 17.04
CA ILE A 11 -6.49 -8.73 16.37
C ILE A 11 -5.37 -8.53 17.40
N ILE A 12 -5.67 -7.91 18.55
CA ILE A 12 -4.69 -7.70 19.63
C ILE A 12 -4.19 -9.05 20.17
N ALA A 13 -5.07 -10.02 20.40
CA ALA A 13 -4.71 -11.36 20.84
C ALA A 13 -3.87 -12.10 19.80
N GLY A 14 -4.23 -12.00 18.52
CA GLY A 14 -3.45 -12.58 17.42
C GLY A 14 -2.04 -11.97 17.33
N ILE A 15 -1.93 -10.65 17.43
CA ILE A 15 -0.64 -9.95 17.52
C ILE A 15 0.13 -10.44 18.74
N TRP A 16 -0.49 -10.52 19.92
CA TRP A 16 0.18 -10.97 21.15
C TRP A 16 0.69 -12.40 21.05
N VAL A 17 -0.10 -13.32 20.48
CA VAL A 17 0.31 -14.72 20.23
C VAL A 17 1.52 -14.74 19.29
N ILE A 18 1.49 -13.98 18.21
CA ILE A 18 2.59 -13.94 17.23
C ILE A 18 3.86 -13.32 17.85
N LEU A 19 3.72 -12.30 18.69
CA LEU A 19 4.83 -11.68 19.43
C LEU A 19 5.40 -12.62 20.50
N LYS A 20 4.56 -13.40 21.19
CA LYS A 20 4.95 -14.36 22.24
C LYS A 20 5.87 -15.46 21.71
N PHE A 21 5.72 -15.84 20.44
CA PHE A 21 6.51 -16.91 19.83
C PHE A 21 7.82 -16.44 19.19
N ARG A 22 8.11 -15.13 19.16
CA ARG A 22 9.30 -14.62 18.46
C ARG A 22 9.86 -13.34 19.09
N ASP A 23 11.03 -13.47 19.72
CA ASP A 23 11.79 -12.35 20.32
C ASP A 23 12.63 -11.54 19.30
N ASP A 24 12.43 -11.76 18.00
CA ASP A 24 13.12 -11.02 16.95
C ASP A 24 12.55 -9.61 16.83
N LYS A 25 13.31 -8.60 17.32
CA LYS A 25 12.94 -7.17 17.26
C LYS A 25 12.49 -6.73 15.87
N THR A 26 13.13 -7.22 14.82
CA THR A 26 12.78 -6.92 13.42
C THR A 26 11.38 -7.40 13.04
N PHE A 27 10.99 -8.58 13.52
CA PHE A 27 9.67 -9.16 13.24
C PHE A 27 8.56 -8.36 13.93
N ILE A 28 8.78 -7.94 15.17
CA ILE A 28 7.88 -7.07 15.91
C ILE A 28 7.68 -5.75 15.16
N THR A 29 8.78 -5.11 14.72
CA THR A 29 8.72 -3.86 13.95
C THR A 29 7.92 -4.02 12.65
N ILE A 30 8.17 -5.09 11.89
CA ILE A 30 7.44 -5.36 10.64
C ILE A 30 5.94 -5.53 10.91
N ILE A 31 5.55 -6.25 11.96
CA ILE A 31 4.14 -6.42 12.33
C ILE A 31 3.50 -5.10 12.71
N VAL A 32 4.16 -4.28 13.53
CA VAL A 32 3.61 -2.97 13.93
C VAL A 32 3.38 -2.09 12.70
N ILE A 33 4.32 -2.08 11.75
CA ILE A 33 4.18 -1.34 10.50
C ILE A 33 3.01 -1.90 9.68
N LEU A 34 2.89 -3.22 9.52
CA LEU A 34 1.82 -3.86 8.77
C LEU A 34 0.44 -3.56 9.37
N VAL A 35 0.30 -3.64 10.70
CA VAL A 35 -0.94 -3.34 11.41
C VAL A 35 -1.28 -1.86 11.28
N GLY A 36 -0.31 -0.97 11.44
CA GLY A 36 -0.50 0.47 11.25
C GLY A 36 -0.97 0.80 9.82
N ALA A 37 -0.31 0.23 8.81
CA ALA A 37 -0.68 0.38 7.42
C ALA A 37 -2.09 -0.18 7.15
N PHE A 38 -2.43 -1.34 7.71
CA PHE A 38 -3.76 -1.94 7.59
C PHE A 38 -4.84 -1.03 8.17
N LEU A 39 -4.65 -0.47 9.37
CA LEU A 39 -5.63 0.41 9.99
C LEU A 39 -5.86 1.69 9.17
N LEU A 40 -4.78 2.33 8.71
CA LEU A 40 -4.87 3.52 7.87
C LEU A 40 -5.63 3.24 6.57
N THR A 41 -5.24 2.21 5.84
CA THR A 41 -5.85 1.85 4.55
C THR A 41 -7.27 1.33 4.68
N SER A 42 -7.59 0.63 5.77
CA SER A 42 -8.95 0.19 6.07
C SER A 42 -9.90 1.38 6.23
N THR A 43 -9.49 2.43 6.96
CA THR A 43 -10.33 3.64 7.10
C THR A 43 -10.57 4.35 5.78
N TYR A 44 -9.56 4.36 4.89
CA TYR A 44 -9.69 4.90 3.55
C TYR A 44 -10.70 4.12 2.71
N VAL A 45 -10.57 2.79 2.66
CA VAL A 45 -11.48 1.90 1.90
C VAL A 45 -12.91 2.00 2.41
N ILE A 46 -13.11 2.02 3.73
CA ILE A 46 -14.45 2.14 4.35
C ILE A 46 -15.11 3.46 3.97
N LYS A 47 -14.37 4.58 4.04
CA LYS A 47 -14.89 5.91 3.70
C LYS A 47 -15.21 6.04 2.21
N THR A 48 -14.32 5.60 1.33
CA THR A 48 -14.51 5.69 -0.13
C THR A 48 -15.62 4.76 -0.61
N GLY A 49 -15.76 3.57 -0.02
CA GLY A 49 -16.80 2.61 -0.38
C GLY A 49 -18.14 2.78 0.35
N ASN A 50 -18.24 3.76 1.26
CA ASN A 50 -19.38 3.96 2.15
C ASN A 50 -19.89 2.64 2.78
N ILE A 51 -18.96 1.83 3.29
CA ILE A 51 -19.23 0.46 3.72
C ILE A 51 -19.59 0.45 5.20
N ASP A 52 -20.80 -0.01 5.52
CA ASP A 52 -21.21 -0.22 6.91
C ASP A 52 -20.74 -1.59 7.43
N ILE A 53 -19.55 -1.60 8.02
CA ILE A 53 -18.93 -2.78 8.65
C ILE A 53 -19.67 -3.27 9.92
N LYS A 54 -20.75 -2.59 10.36
CA LYS A 54 -21.56 -3.06 11.50
C LYS A 54 -22.51 -4.19 11.13
N SER A 55 -22.72 -4.46 9.84
CA SER A 55 -23.52 -5.60 9.35
C SER A 55 -22.63 -6.73 8.84
N GLY A 56 -23.09 -7.98 8.95
CA GLY A 56 -22.36 -9.14 8.41
C GLY A 56 -22.10 -9.04 6.91
N GLY A 57 -23.06 -8.49 6.14
CA GLY A 57 -22.86 -8.23 4.71
C GLY A 57 -21.84 -7.11 4.43
N GLY A 58 -21.72 -6.14 5.33
CA GLY A 58 -20.73 -5.08 5.26
C GLY A 58 -19.30 -5.58 5.43
N ILE A 59 -19.08 -6.61 6.24
CA ILE A 59 -17.76 -7.25 6.39
C ILE A 59 -17.33 -7.88 5.07
N ILE A 60 -18.20 -8.64 4.40
CA ILE A 60 -17.90 -9.28 3.11
C ILE A 60 -17.58 -8.21 2.04
N LYS A 61 -18.39 -7.14 1.99
CA LYS A 61 -18.15 -6.00 1.09
C LYS A 61 -16.82 -5.32 1.39
N PHE A 62 -16.50 -5.09 2.66
CA PHE A 62 -15.23 -4.51 3.09
C PHE A 62 -14.05 -5.37 2.65
N THR A 63 -14.09 -6.68 2.91
CA THR A 63 -13.03 -7.59 2.53
C THR A 63 -12.78 -7.55 1.01
N GLY A 64 -13.84 -7.66 0.20
CA GLY A 64 -13.72 -7.58 -1.26
C GLY A 64 -13.16 -6.24 -1.73
N ALA A 65 -13.63 -5.13 -1.16
CA ALA A 65 -13.16 -3.79 -1.49
C ALA A 65 -11.69 -3.57 -1.08
N TYR A 66 -11.30 -4.05 0.11
CA TYR A 66 -9.93 -3.94 0.62
C TYR A 66 -8.94 -4.71 -0.25
N PHE A 67 -9.24 -5.96 -0.61
CA PHE A 67 -8.38 -6.74 -1.49
C PHE A 67 -8.33 -6.21 -2.92
N SER A 68 -9.45 -5.67 -3.44
CA SER A 68 -9.46 -4.99 -4.75
C SER A 68 -8.57 -3.75 -4.74
N TRP A 69 -8.68 -2.90 -3.70
CA TRP A 69 -7.80 -1.74 -3.52
C TRP A 69 -6.33 -2.15 -3.40
N LEU A 70 -6.04 -3.20 -2.62
CA LEU A 70 -4.70 -3.72 -2.45
C LEU A 70 -4.11 -4.20 -3.79
N GLY A 71 -4.89 -4.93 -4.59
CA GLY A 71 -4.49 -5.36 -5.93
C GLY A 71 -4.18 -4.20 -6.87
N GLN A 72 -4.99 -3.14 -6.85
CA GLN A 72 -4.72 -1.91 -7.61
C GLN A 72 -3.47 -1.20 -7.12
N ALA A 73 -3.24 -1.12 -5.81
CA ALA A 73 -2.03 -0.53 -5.25
C ALA A 73 -0.77 -1.26 -5.72
N PHE A 74 -0.78 -2.61 -5.70
CA PHE A 74 0.33 -3.40 -6.26
C PHE A 74 0.50 -3.19 -7.77
N GLY A 75 -0.60 -3.12 -8.53
CA GLY A 75 -0.56 -2.81 -9.96
C GLY A 75 0.09 -1.46 -10.25
N ASN A 76 -0.26 -0.44 -9.47
CA ASN A 76 0.30 0.91 -9.60
C ASN A 76 1.79 0.93 -9.24
N VAL A 77 2.20 0.28 -8.15
CA VAL A 77 3.61 0.18 -7.77
C VAL A 77 4.40 -0.53 -8.86
N LYS A 78 3.88 -1.64 -9.40
CA LYS A 78 4.52 -2.35 -10.53
C LYS A 78 4.65 -1.45 -11.75
N SER A 79 3.60 -0.70 -12.10
CA SER A 79 3.61 0.21 -13.25
C SER A 79 4.64 1.32 -13.07
N VAL A 80 4.69 1.96 -11.90
CA VAL A 80 5.67 3.03 -11.62
C VAL A 80 7.09 2.48 -11.70
N THR A 81 7.36 1.34 -11.06
CA THR A 81 8.68 0.72 -11.11
C THR A 81 9.05 0.29 -12.54
N GLY A 82 8.09 -0.24 -13.31
CA GLY A 82 8.29 -0.60 -14.72
C GLY A 82 8.64 0.61 -15.56
N SER A 83 7.89 1.71 -15.43
CA SER A 83 8.16 2.96 -16.15
C SER A 83 9.53 3.56 -15.81
N VAL A 84 9.99 3.41 -14.57
CA VAL A 84 11.31 3.88 -14.12
C VAL A 84 12.42 2.99 -14.71
N VAL A 85 12.22 1.69 -14.80
CA VAL A 85 13.18 0.77 -15.44
C VAL A 85 13.28 1.02 -16.95
N ASP A 86 12.15 1.26 -17.60
CA ASP A 86 12.06 1.50 -19.05
C ASP A 86 12.50 2.91 -19.46
N ALA A 87 12.69 3.82 -18.51
CA ALA A 87 13.18 5.15 -18.79
C ALA A 87 14.58 5.09 -19.42
N ASP A 88 14.78 5.80 -20.54
CA ASP A 88 16.13 5.97 -21.10
C ASP A 88 16.91 6.95 -20.23
N TRP A 89 17.72 6.40 -19.33
CA TRP A 89 18.58 7.15 -18.40
C TRP A 89 19.78 7.80 -19.08
N ARG A 90 19.96 7.62 -20.40
CA ARG A 90 21.08 8.20 -21.12
C ARG A 90 20.91 9.71 -21.18
N VAL A 91 21.95 10.44 -20.75
CA VAL A 91 22.03 11.89 -20.93
C VAL A 91 21.96 12.16 -22.43
N LYS A 92 20.85 12.74 -22.89
CA LYS A 92 20.76 13.26 -24.26
C LYS A 92 21.80 14.38 -24.38
N SER A 93 22.94 14.07 -24.98
CA SER A 93 23.87 15.09 -25.45
C SER A 93 23.13 15.89 -26.51
N ASN A 94 22.63 17.08 -26.15
CA ASN A 94 22.17 18.05 -27.13
C ASN A 94 23.39 18.38 -28.01
N SER A 95 23.49 17.75 -29.18
CA SER A 95 24.37 18.19 -30.24
C SER A 95 23.78 19.47 -30.80
N THR A 96 24.04 20.58 -30.12
CA THR A 96 23.87 21.92 -30.64
C THR A 96 24.77 22.00 -31.87
N THR A 97 24.18 21.80 -33.05
CA THR A 97 24.88 22.01 -34.31
C THR A 97 25.12 23.51 -34.39
N GLN A 98 26.33 23.95 -34.03
CA GLN A 98 26.80 25.29 -34.36
C GLN A 98 26.93 25.36 -35.88
N ASN A 99 25.91 25.91 -36.52
CA ASN A 99 25.98 26.32 -37.91
C ASN A 99 26.94 27.51 -37.95
N ASN A 100 28.21 27.26 -38.26
CA ASN A 100 29.18 28.32 -38.51
C ASN A 100 28.81 29.02 -39.82
N GLU A 101 28.05 30.11 -39.71
CA GLU A 101 27.83 31.04 -40.82
C GLU A 101 29.16 31.67 -41.20
N THR A 102 29.70 31.24 -42.34
CA THR A 102 30.92 31.80 -42.95
C THR A 102 30.53 33.11 -43.62
N ILE A 103 30.87 34.24 -43.00
CA ILE A 103 30.76 35.56 -43.63
C ILE A 103 31.84 35.65 -44.72
N LYS A 104 31.41 35.77 -45.98
CA LYS A 104 32.24 36.13 -47.14
C LYS A 104 32.42 37.63 -47.23
#